data_AF-A0A7S2ZDX4-F1
#
_entry.id   AF-A0A7S2ZDX4-F1
#
_cell.length_a   1.000
_cell.length_b   1.000
_cell.length_c   1.000
_cell.angle_alpha   90.00
_cell.angle_beta   90.00
_cell.angle_gamma   90.00
#
_symmetry.space_group_name_H-M   'P 1'
#
loop_
_entity.id
_entity.type
_entity.pdbx_description
1 polymer ?
#
loop_
_entity_poly.entity_id
_entity_poly.type
_entity_poly.pdbx_seq_one_letter_code
_entity_poly.pdbx_strand_id
1 'polypeptide(L)'
;MKMLDIYREVEPVYRMLNAGLYAAEGDSDAHALRVSVKILSGLLDSFKETRTDETMNRLEPIEQVLLSKAFELISIVDEVLVAGSIQPSPLLGLNRLEIVDMFATAFEVCTMKTCEALITIGVLGSLLELLSQFKRNSLLHVRVARGIDGLLMRSDTMTRKLIFFRFSLVPRVMDLWDSNTNSRHGQDSEEYRSVLLLISYSIWKCLDSTRTDSPSDDLESLISTPALAEFERFTEEIARDR
;
A
#
# COMPACT_ATOMS: atom_id res chain seq x y z
N MET A 1 -16.82 11.54 26.30
CA MET A 1 -16.23 12.46 25.32
C MET A 1 -15.47 11.60 24.32
N LYS A 2 -15.98 11.42 23.10
CA LYS A 2 -15.33 10.52 22.13
C LYS A 2 -14.09 11.26 21.59
N MET A 3 -12.96 10.57 21.50
CA MET A 3 -11.65 11.10 21.10
C MET A 3 -11.69 11.92 19.78
N LEU A 4 -12.73 11.73 18.97
CA LEU A 4 -13.03 12.44 17.72
C LEU A 4 -13.45 13.91 17.83
N ASP A 5 -13.90 14.40 18.99
CA ASP A 5 -14.33 15.80 19.10
C ASP A 5 -13.17 16.80 18.92
N ILE A 6 -11.93 16.38 19.20
CA ILE A 6 -10.70 17.15 18.95
C ILE A 6 -10.37 17.22 17.45
N TYR A 7 -10.89 16.28 16.65
CA TYR A 7 -10.58 16.11 15.24
C TYR A 7 -11.66 16.63 14.30
N ARG A 8 -12.54 17.53 14.79
CA ARG A 8 -13.55 18.19 13.94
C ARG A 8 -12.95 19.15 12.91
N GLU A 9 -11.68 19.51 13.07
CA GLU A 9 -10.96 20.44 12.20
C GLU A 9 -9.66 19.81 11.68
N VAL A 10 -9.42 19.98 10.38
CA VAL A 10 -8.24 19.42 9.67
C VAL A 10 -6.94 20.10 10.13
N GLU A 11 -7.01 21.39 10.47
CA GLU A 11 -5.86 22.24 10.75
C GLU A 11 -5.08 21.85 12.02
N PRO A 12 -5.72 21.57 13.18
CA PRO A 12 -5.00 21.08 14.36
C PRO A 12 -4.29 19.74 14.15
N VAL A 13 -4.92 18.81 13.41
CA VAL A 13 -4.31 17.52 13.05
C VAL A 13 -3.10 17.76 12.17
N TYR A 14 -3.25 18.59 11.13
CA TYR A 14 -2.16 18.93 10.22
C TYR A 14 -0.95 19.55 10.95
N ARG A 15 -1.18 20.50 11.87
CA ARG A 15 -0.11 21.12 12.67
C ARG A 15 0.60 20.12 13.59
N MET A 16 -0.17 19.26 14.27
CA MET A 16 0.40 18.22 15.13
C MET A 16 1.29 17.26 14.34
N LEU A 17 0.84 16.84 13.15
CA LEU A 17 1.61 15.94 12.30
C LEU A 17 2.85 16.61 11.73
N ASN A 18 2.75 17.86 11.26
CA ASN A 18 3.93 18.63 10.81
C ASN A 18 4.97 18.81 11.93
N ALA A 19 4.52 19.06 13.16
CA ALA A 19 5.44 19.14 14.30
C ALA A 19 6.13 17.79 14.58
N GLY A 20 5.38 16.69 14.49
CA GLY A 20 5.92 15.34 14.63
C GLY A 20 6.89 14.93 13.51
N LEU A 21 6.63 15.37 12.27
CA LEU A 21 7.50 15.18 11.12
C LEU A 21 8.81 15.97 11.25
N TYR A 22 8.70 17.26 11.57
CA TYR A 22 9.85 18.12 11.79
C TYR A 22 10.74 17.61 12.94
N ALA A 23 10.13 17.11 14.01
CA ALA A 23 10.85 16.47 15.09
C ALA A 23 11.52 15.14 14.67
N ALA A 24 10.91 14.39 13.74
CA ALA A 24 11.47 13.14 13.21
C ALA A 24 12.66 13.38 12.26
N GLU A 25 12.65 14.44 11.47
CA GLU A 25 13.77 14.83 10.60
C GLU A 25 15.04 15.16 11.39
N GLY A 26 14.89 15.66 12.63
CA GLY A 26 16.00 16.03 13.52
C GLY A 26 16.42 14.95 14.53
N ASP A 27 15.75 13.79 14.57
CA ASP A 27 15.96 12.77 15.60
C ASP A 27 16.72 11.54 15.06
N SER A 28 18.00 11.43 15.42
CA SER A 28 18.87 10.31 15.04
C SER A 28 18.43 8.97 15.61
N ASP A 29 17.66 8.97 16.71
CA ASP A 29 17.26 7.74 17.43
C ASP A 29 15.86 7.25 17.04
N ALA A 30 15.20 7.89 16.06
CA ALA A 30 13.91 7.48 15.50
C ALA A 30 12.76 7.38 16.52
N HIS A 31 12.86 8.06 17.67
CA HIS A 31 11.86 8.08 18.73
C HIS A 31 10.69 9.01 18.38
N ALA A 32 10.98 10.22 17.92
CA ALA A 32 10.00 11.18 17.44
C ALA A 32 9.22 10.60 16.24
N LEU A 33 9.92 9.92 15.33
CA LEU A 33 9.33 9.18 14.22
C LEU A 33 8.32 8.13 14.74
N ARG A 34 8.71 7.30 15.71
CA ARG A 34 7.84 6.27 16.28
C ARG A 34 6.59 6.85 16.93
N VAL A 35 6.73 7.97 17.64
CA VAL A 35 5.57 8.65 18.26
C VAL A 35 4.61 9.14 17.18
N SER A 36 5.13 9.75 16.10
CA SER A 36 4.32 10.20 14.97
C SER A 36 3.58 9.03 14.29
N VAL A 37 4.25 7.91 14.05
CA VAL A 37 3.64 6.70 13.48
C VAL A 37 2.54 6.14 14.38
N LYS A 38 2.77 6.06 15.70
CA LYS A 38 1.76 5.59 16.65
C LYS A 38 0.53 6.49 16.71
N ILE A 39 0.72 7.80 16.68
CA ILE A 39 -0.39 8.76 16.64
C ILE A 39 -1.20 8.57 15.35
N LEU A 40 -0.52 8.49 14.20
CA LEU A 40 -1.16 8.27 12.91
C LEU A 40 -1.95 6.95 12.85
N SER A 41 -1.36 5.84 13.33
CA SER A 41 -2.02 4.54 13.39
C SER A 41 -3.25 4.57 14.29
N GLY A 42 -3.15 5.15 15.48
CA GLY A 42 -4.29 5.26 16.40
C GLY A 42 -5.44 6.10 15.85
N LEU A 43 -5.13 7.11 15.02
CA LEU A 43 -6.13 7.90 14.31
C LEU A 43 -6.84 7.07 13.24
N LEU A 44 -6.10 6.30 12.46
CA LEU A 44 -6.66 5.43 11.42
C LEU A 44 -7.54 4.32 12.01
N ASP A 45 -7.11 3.72 13.13
CA ASP A 45 -7.89 2.73 13.86
C ASP A 45 -9.19 3.33 14.43
N SER A 46 -9.12 4.55 14.96
CA SER A 46 -10.31 5.28 15.44
C SER A 46 -11.31 5.54 14.31
N PHE A 47 -10.84 5.80 13.08
CA PHE A 47 -11.71 5.94 11.91
C PHE A 47 -12.35 4.62 11.49
N LYS A 48 -11.60 3.53 11.56
CA LYS A 48 -12.13 2.18 11.31
C LYS A 48 -13.28 1.84 12.26
N GLU A 49 -13.18 2.22 13.53
CA GLU A 49 -14.19 1.93 14.55
C GLU A 49 -15.43 2.83 14.49
N THR A 50 -15.34 4.02 13.88
CA THR A 50 -16.41 5.03 13.91
C THR A 50 -17.15 5.19 12.59
N ARG A 51 -17.06 4.16 11.75
CA ARG A 51 -17.50 4.18 10.37
C ARG A 51 -19.03 4.18 10.21
N THR A 52 -19.59 5.29 9.76
CA THR A 52 -20.92 5.39 9.13
C THR A 52 -20.83 6.25 7.89
N ASP A 53 -21.76 6.11 6.93
CA ASP A 53 -21.74 6.85 5.65
C ASP A 53 -21.70 8.38 5.84
N GLU A 54 -22.39 8.90 6.86
CA GLU A 54 -22.36 10.33 7.21
C GLU A 54 -21.02 10.77 7.82
N THR A 55 -20.32 9.88 8.51
CA THR A 55 -19.04 10.18 9.17
C THR A 55 -17.88 10.10 8.16
N MET A 56 -17.93 9.19 7.18
CA MET A 56 -16.91 9.04 6.14
C MET A 56 -16.67 10.33 5.34
N ASN A 57 -17.74 11.01 4.92
CA ASN A 57 -17.62 12.26 4.14
C ASN A 57 -16.98 13.41 4.93
N ARG A 58 -17.10 13.40 6.27
CA ARG A 58 -16.50 14.42 7.15
C ARG A 58 -15.03 14.12 7.45
N LEU A 59 -14.65 12.85 7.45
CA LEU A 59 -13.32 12.39 7.82
C LEU A 59 -12.37 12.28 6.61
N GLU A 60 -12.90 12.19 5.39
CA GLU A 60 -12.11 12.07 4.16
C GLU A 60 -10.96 13.10 4.03
N PRO A 61 -11.14 14.41 4.31
CA PRO A 61 -10.02 15.35 4.26
C PRO A 61 -8.93 15.06 5.29
N ILE A 62 -9.31 14.51 6.45
CA ILE A 62 -8.37 14.14 7.51
C ILE A 62 -7.63 12.87 7.13
N GLU A 63 -8.32 11.86 6.57
CA GLU A 63 -7.68 10.66 6.01
C GLU A 63 -6.61 11.03 4.99
N GLN A 64 -6.93 11.93 4.04
CA GLN A 64 -5.98 12.38 3.01
C GLN A 64 -4.74 13.05 3.62
N VAL A 65 -4.93 13.90 4.63
CA VAL A 65 -3.81 14.53 5.35
C VAL A 65 -2.96 13.48 6.07
N LEU A 66 -3.57 12.57 6.83
CA LEU A 66 -2.85 11.51 7.55
C LEU A 66 -1.99 10.68 6.61
N LEU A 67 -2.54 10.35 5.45
CA LEU A 67 -1.92 9.47 4.48
C LEU A 67 -0.85 10.15 3.64
N SER A 68 -1.03 11.43 3.31
CA SER A 68 0.04 12.26 2.77
C SER A 68 1.22 12.30 3.74
N LYS A 69 0.96 12.43 5.05
CA LYS A 69 2.03 12.46 6.06
C LYS A 69 2.69 11.10 6.30
N ALA A 70 1.92 10.02 6.27
CA ALA A 70 2.48 8.67 6.27
C ALA A 70 3.43 8.44 5.08
N PHE A 71 3.16 9.07 3.93
CA PHE A 71 4.00 8.96 2.74
C PHE A 71 5.28 9.77 2.87
N GLU A 72 5.22 11.01 3.37
CA GLU A 72 6.42 11.76 3.71
C GLU A 72 7.34 10.99 4.68
N LEU A 73 6.75 10.30 5.68
CA LEU A 73 7.50 9.46 6.62
C LEU A 73 8.19 8.26 5.99
N ILE A 74 7.56 7.58 5.03
CA ILE A 74 8.20 6.43 4.38
C ILE A 74 9.42 6.89 3.57
N SER A 75 9.33 8.03 2.89
CA SER A 75 10.45 8.62 2.15
C SER A 75 11.62 8.98 3.07
N ILE A 76 11.35 9.62 4.22
CA ILE A 76 12.39 9.94 5.21
C ILE A 76 13.07 8.67 5.74
N VAL A 77 12.28 7.63 6.06
CA VAL A 77 12.82 6.36 6.54
C VAL A 77 13.70 5.70 5.47
N ASP A 78 13.24 5.67 4.22
CA ASP A 78 13.99 5.04 3.13
C ASP A 78 15.27 5.82 2.79
N GLU A 79 15.25 7.16 2.81
CA GLU A 79 16.44 7.99 2.65
C GLU A 79 17.50 7.69 3.72
N VAL A 80 17.08 7.57 4.99
CA VAL A 80 17.98 7.24 6.10
C VAL A 80 18.53 5.81 5.99
N LEU A 81 17.72 4.85 5.52
CA LEU A 81 18.13 3.47 5.31
C LEU A 81 19.13 3.33 4.13
N VAL A 82 18.99 4.15 3.08
CA VAL A 82 19.82 4.10 1.86
C VAL A 82 21.12 4.92 2.00
N ALA A 83 21.11 6.03 2.75
CA ALA A 83 22.26 6.93 2.90
C ALA A 83 23.48 6.32 3.63
N GLY A 84 23.36 5.12 4.19
CA GLY A 84 24.44 4.13 4.18
C GLY A 84 25.77 4.44 4.89
N SER A 85 25.83 5.31 5.90
CA SER A 85 27.05 5.47 6.74
C SER A 85 26.95 4.88 8.15
N ILE A 86 25.73 4.59 8.61
CA ILE A 86 25.43 4.04 9.94
C ILE A 86 24.54 2.82 9.73
N GLN A 87 24.83 1.70 10.42
CA GLN A 87 23.91 0.57 10.43
C GLN A 87 22.56 1.06 10.92
N PRO A 88 21.49 0.95 10.11
CA PRO A 88 20.21 1.50 10.50
C PRO A 88 19.71 0.82 11.78
N SER A 89 19.27 1.63 12.73
CA SER A 89 18.73 1.15 14.01
C SER A 89 17.59 0.15 13.75
N PRO A 90 17.50 -0.97 14.50
CA PRO A 90 16.36 -1.89 14.43
C PRO A 90 15.00 -1.20 14.58
N LEU A 91 14.95 -0.05 15.28
CA LEU A 91 13.75 0.76 15.44
C LEU A 91 13.27 1.39 14.12
N LEU A 92 14.18 1.79 13.22
CA LEU A 92 13.81 2.31 11.90
C LEU A 92 13.14 1.23 11.04
N GLY A 93 13.64 -0.01 11.12
CA GLY A 93 13.02 -1.15 10.45
C GLY A 93 11.60 -1.43 10.94
N LEU A 94 11.35 -1.29 12.25
CA LEU A 94 10.02 -1.42 12.85
C LEU A 94 9.09 -0.28 12.45
N ASN A 95 9.56 0.97 12.51
CA ASN A 95 8.77 2.14 12.11
C ASN A 95 8.32 2.03 10.65
N ARG A 96 9.18 1.53 9.76
CA ARG A 96 8.80 1.27 8.36
C ARG A 96 7.69 0.24 8.24
N LEU A 97 7.78 -0.88 8.96
CA LEU A 97 6.72 -1.90 8.94
C LEU A 97 5.39 -1.34 9.45
N GLU A 98 5.43 -0.51 10.50
CA GLU A 98 4.24 0.18 11.03
C GLU A 98 3.65 1.17 10.01
N ILE A 99 4.47 1.92 9.27
CA ILE A 99 3.99 2.82 8.20
C ILE A 99 3.36 2.02 7.04
N VAL A 100 3.98 0.91 6.62
CA VAL A 100 3.42 0.03 5.58
C VAL A 100 2.07 -0.56 6.04
N ASP A 101 1.96 -0.94 7.31
CA ASP A 101 0.71 -1.40 7.92
C ASP A 101 -0.39 -0.35 7.92
N MET A 102 -0.04 0.91 8.15
CA MET A 102 -0.99 2.01 8.05
C MET A 102 -1.51 2.15 6.63
N PHE A 103 -0.65 2.07 5.60
CA PHE A 103 -1.11 2.11 4.20
C PHE A 103 -1.99 0.91 3.85
N ALA A 104 -1.61 -0.29 4.29
CA ALA A 104 -2.43 -1.48 4.09
C ALA A 104 -3.82 -1.31 4.72
N THR A 105 -3.85 -0.82 5.97
CA THR A 105 -5.11 -0.53 6.67
C THR A 105 -5.90 0.56 5.97
N ALA A 106 -5.25 1.60 5.46
CA ALA A 106 -5.90 2.69 4.74
C ALA A 106 -6.57 2.21 3.46
N PHE A 107 -5.92 1.34 2.69
CA PHE A 107 -6.54 0.71 1.52
C PHE A 107 -7.75 -0.14 1.92
N GLU A 108 -7.73 -0.80 3.07
CA GLU A 108 -8.87 -1.57 3.59
C GLU A 108 -10.04 -0.69 4.08
N VAL A 109 -9.79 0.48 4.68
CA VAL A 109 -10.81 1.21 5.46
C VAL A 109 -11.21 2.58 4.91
N CYS A 110 -10.31 3.32 4.25
CA CYS A 110 -10.53 4.70 3.81
C CYS A 110 -11.34 4.83 2.51
N THR A 111 -11.96 5.99 2.24
CA THR A 111 -12.81 6.16 1.05
C THR A 111 -12.09 5.83 -0.27
N MET A 112 -12.83 5.51 -1.34
CA MET A 112 -12.23 5.31 -2.67
C MET A 112 -11.50 6.56 -3.18
N LYS A 113 -11.96 7.77 -2.83
CA LYS A 113 -11.29 9.02 -3.19
C LYS A 113 -9.98 9.21 -2.43
N THR A 114 -9.93 8.75 -1.18
CA THR A 114 -8.68 8.65 -0.41
C THR A 114 -7.71 7.65 -1.05
N CYS A 115 -8.18 6.47 -1.46
CA CYS A 115 -7.37 5.49 -2.18
C CYS A 115 -6.85 6.02 -3.53
N GLU A 116 -7.67 6.79 -4.26
CA GLU A 116 -7.27 7.48 -5.48
C GLU A 116 -6.14 8.47 -5.23
N ALA A 117 -6.24 9.26 -4.16
CA ALA A 117 -5.19 10.20 -3.77
C ALA A 117 -3.88 9.46 -3.45
N LEU A 118 -3.95 8.36 -2.69
CA LEU A 118 -2.79 7.51 -2.37
C LEU A 118 -2.08 6.97 -3.61
N ILE A 119 -2.84 6.47 -4.59
CA ILE A 119 -2.29 5.96 -5.84
C ILE A 119 -1.67 7.10 -6.64
N THR A 120 -2.35 8.25 -6.71
CA THR A 120 -1.89 9.45 -7.44
C THR A 120 -0.55 9.96 -6.93
N ILE A 121 -0.34 9.95 -5.61
CA ILE A 121 0.94 10.36 -5.01
C ILE A 121 2.03 9.28 -5.06
N GLY A 122 1.73 8.11 -5.64
CA GLY A 122 2.72 7.06 -5.90
C GLY A 122 2.91 6.02 -4.80
N VAL A 123 2.09 6.01 -3.74
CA VAL A 123 2.24 5.08 -2.60
C VAL A 123 2.30 3.63 -3.04
N LEU A 124 1.38 3.22 -3.93
CA LEU A 124 1.34 1.85 -4.45
C LEU A 124 2.64 1.47 -5.18
N GLY A 125 3.23 2.43 -5.91
CA GLY A 125 4.51 2.25 -6.57
C GLY A 125 5.63 2.02 -5.56
N SER A 126 5.73 2.87 -4.54
CA SER A 126 6.75 2.75 -3.49
C SER A 126 6.62 1.44 -2.70
N LEU A 127 5.39 1.00 -2.37
CA LEU A 127 5.16 -0.27 -1.68
C LEU A 127 5.64 -1.48 -2.50
N LEU A 128 5.43 -1.45 -3.82
CA LEU A 128 5.91 -2.48 -4.74
C LEU A 128 7.45 -2.45 -4.88
N GLU A 129 8.04 -1.26 -4.95
CA GLU A 129 9.50 -1.07 -5.00
C GLU A 129 10.19 -1.65 -3.75
N LEU A 130 9.58 -1.50 -2.57
CA LEU A 130 10.07 -2.09 -1.32
C LEU A 130 10.23 -3.61 -1.38
N LEU A 131 9.35 -4.32 -2.10
CA LEU A 131 9.48 -5.78 -2.29
C LEU A 131 10.80 -6.11 -3.00
N SER A 132 11.16 -5.33 -4.02
CA SER A 132 12.38 -5.54 -4.81
C SER A 132 13.65 -5.20 -4.03
N GLN A 133 13.59 -4.17 -3.19
CA GLN A 133 14.71 -3.72 -2.36
C GLN A 133 14.98 -4.67 -1.20
N PHE A 134 13.93 -5.26 -0.61
CA PHE A 134 14.01 -6.07 0.61
C PHE A 134 13.58 -7.52 0.39
N LYS A 135 14.12 -8.18 -0.64
CA LYS A 135 13.74 -9.53 -1.10
C LYS A 135 13.72 -10.65 -0.06
N ARG A 136 14.29 -10.46 1.14
CA ARG A 136 14.34 -11.45 2.23
C ARG A 136 13.50 -11.08 3.45
N ASN A 137 12.65 -10.05 3.35
CA ASN A 137 11.83 -9.57 4.46
C ASN A 137 10.39 -10.07 4.30
N SER A 138 10.16 -11.32 4.72
CA SER A 138 8.85 -11.97 4.65
C SER A 138 7.74 -11.18 5.36
N LEU A 139 8.03 -10.53 6.49
CA LEU A 139 7.05 -9.69 7.19
C LEU A 139 6.61 -8.50 6.35
N LEU A 140 7.56 -7.73 5.80
CA LEU A 140 7.28 -6.61 4.92
C LEU A 140 6.45 -7.05 3.71
N HIS A 141 6.85 -8.16 3.09
CA HIS A 141 6.15 -8.73 1.95
C HIS A 141 4.69 -9.04 2.26
N VAL A 142 4.41 -9.70 3.39
CA VAL A 142 3.04 -10.02 3.83
C VAL A 142 2.22 -8.75 4.04
N ARG A 143 2.80 -7.68 4.61
CA ARG A 143 2.07 -6.41 4.82
C ARG A 143 1.73 -5.71 3.51
N VAL A 144 2.66 -5.67 2.56
CA VAL A 144 2.41 -5.11 1.22
C VAL A 144 1.35 -5.90 0.48
N ALA A 145 1.44 -7.23 0.48
CA ALA A 145 0.46 -8.10 -0.16
C ALA A 145 -0.94 -7.90 0.42
N ARG A 146 -1.05 -7.79 1.75
CA ARG A 146 -2.31 -7.47 2.43
C ARG A 146 -2.88 -6.12 2.00
N GLY A 147 -2.05 -5.09 1.88
CA GLY A 147 -2.50 -3.77 1.42
C GLY A 147 -3.05 -3.78 0.00
N ILE A 148 -2.41 -4.53 -0.90
CA ILE A 148 -2.88 -4.72 -2.27
C ILE A 148 -4.20 -5.50 -2.28
N ASP A 149 -4.28 -6.61 -1.54
CA ASP A 149 -5.52 -7.39 -1.43
C ASP A 149 -6.67 -6.55 -0.87
N GLY A 150 -6.40 -5.76 0.18
CA GLY A 150 -7.33 -4.80 0.74
C GLY A 150 -7.85 -3.78 -0.29
N LEU A 151 -6.96 -3.21 -1.12
CA LEU A 151 -7.34 -2.31 -2.20
C LEU A 151 -8.23 -3.00 -3.24
N LEU A 152 -7.93 -4.24 -3.61
CA LEU A 152 -8.65 -4.99 -4.65
C LEU A 152 -10.05 -5.39 -4.20
N MET A 153 -10.19 -5.75 -2.92
CA MET A 153 -11.48 -6.06 -2.31
C MET A 153 -12.38 -4.82 -2.13
N ARG A 154 -11.90 -3.62 -2.49
CA ARG A 154 -12.61 -2.34 -2.35
C ARG A 154 -13.06 -1.80 -3.70
N SER A 155 -14.35 -1.93 -4.01
CA SER A 155 -15.20 -0.93 -4.69
C SER A 155 -16.50 -1.59 -5.18
N ASP A 156 -17.56 -0.78 -5.25
CA ASP A 156 -18.83 -1.10 -5.91
C ASP A 156 -18.87 -0.61 -7.38
N THR A 157 -17.90 0.23 -7.80
CA THR A 157 -17.87 0.81 -9.15
C THR A 157 -16.67 0.32 -9.97
N MET A 158 -17.01 -0.44 -11.00
CA MET A 158 -16.15 -1.07 -12.01
C MET A 158 -15.09 -0.16 -12.64
N THR A 159 -15.51 1.04 -13.09
CA THR A 159 -14.67 1.93 -13.91
C THR A 159 -13.40 2.40 -13.20
N ARG A 160 -13.45 2.66 -11.89
CA ARG A 160 -12.30 3.13 -11.12
C ARG A 160 -11.27 2.00 -10.94
N LYS A 161 -11.71 0.79 -10.62
CA LYS A 161 -10.84 -0.41 -10.51
C LYS A 161 -10.06 -0.66 -11.79
N LEU A 162 -10.73 -0.58 -12.94
CA LEU A 162 -10.12 -0.78 -14.26
C LEU A 162 -8.98 0.19 -14.56
N ILE A 163 -9.15 1.47 -14.21
CA ILE A 163 -8.09 2.48 -14.37
C ILE A 163 -6.89 2.14 -13.48
N PHE A 164 -7.11 1.73 -12.23
CA PHE A 164 -6.01 1.35 -11.32
C PHE A 164 -5.26 0.11 -11.79
N PHE A 165 -5.97 -0.90 -12.29
CA PHE A 165 -5.34 -2.08 -12.86
C PHE A 165 -4.45 -1.69 -14.05
N ARG A 166 -5.01 -0.96 -15.01
CA ARG A 166 -4.34 -0.66 -16.28
C ARG A 166 -3.10 0.21 -16.11
N PHE A 167 -3.16 1.22 -15.25
CA PHE A 167 -2.16 2.30 -15.24
C PHE A 167 -1.27 2.31 -13.99
N SER A 168 -1.53 1.45 -13.00
CA SER A 168 -0.77 1.50 -11.75
C SER A 168 -0.32 0.13 -11.27
N LEU A 169 -1.20 -0.86 -11.21
CA LEU A 169 -0.88 -2.13 -10.54
C LEU A 169 -0.30 -3.19 -11.49
N VAL A 170 -0.98 -3.46 -12.61
CA VAL A 170 -0.59 -4.55 -13.53
C VAL A 170 0.80 -4.34 -14.14
N PRO A 171 1.11 -3.17 -14.76
CA PRO A 171 2.44 -2.95 -15.34
C PRO A 171 3.57 -3.07 -14.32
N ARG A 172 3.38 -2.56 -13.09
CA ARG A 172 4.42 -2.59 -12.05
C ARG A 172 4.71 -3.99 -11.52
N VAL A 173 3.66 -4.81 -11.33
CA VAL A 173 3.85 -6.21 -10.91
C VAL A 173 4.56 -7.00 -12.01
N MET A 174 4.24 -6.73 -13.27
CA MET A 174 4.94 -7.30 -14.43
C MET A 174 6.42 -6.89 -14.47
N ASP A 175 6.74 -5.60 -14.29
CA ASP A 175 8.12 -5.12 -14.25
C ASP A 175 8.94 -5.79 -13.12
N LEU A 176 8.32 -5.95 -11.95
CA LEU A 176 8.94 -6.64 -10.80
C LEU A 176 9.21 -8.11 -11.10
N TRP A 177 8.32 -8.76 -11.85
CA TRP A 177 8.46 -10.15 -12.26
C TRP A 177 9.57 -10.34 -13.30
N ASP A 178 9.58 -9.52 -14.34
CA ASP A 178 10.61 -9.54 -15.38
C ASP A 178 11.99 -9.27 -14.80
N SER A 179 12.08 -8.33 -13.86
CA SER A 179 13.31 -8.04 -13.14
C SER A 179 13.76 -9.21 -12.26
N ASN A 180 12.82 -9.99 -11.70
CA ASN A 180 13.13 -11.15 -10.89
C ASN A 180 13.62 -12.32 -11.75
N THR A 181 12.86 -12.69 -12.78
CA THR A 181 13.13 -13.85 -13.66
C THR A 181 14.41 -13.68 -14.47
N ASN A 182 14.75 -12.47 -14.90
CA ASN A 182 15.95 -12.21 -15.70
C ASN A 182 17.22 -11.91 -14.88
N SER A 183 17.12 -11.80 -13.55
CA SER A 183 18.30 -11.59 -12.71
C SER A 183 18.94 -12.92 -12.30
N ARG A 184 20.26 -13.07 -12.51
CA ARG A 184 21.04 -14.25 -12.05
C ARG A 184 20.98 -14.49 -10.53
N HIS A 185 20.46 -13.52 -9.76
CA HIS A 185 20.21 -13.56 -8.31
C HIS A 185 18.72 -13.60 -7.95
N GLY A 186 17.80 -13.60 -8.92
CA GLY A 186 16.35 -13.62 -8.69
C GLY A 186 15.81 -15.02 -8.38
N GLN A 187 16.64 -16.05 -8.57
CA GLN A 187 16.36 -17.40 -8.08
C GLN A 187 16.53 -17.53 -6.55
N ASP A 188 17.16 -16.56 -5.87
CA ASP A 188 17.60 -16.71 -4.48
C ASP A 188 16.56 -16.31 -3.40
N SER A 189 15.32 -15.95 -3.76
CA SER A 189 14.26 -15.72 -2.79
C SER A 189 12.93 -16.33 -3.22
N GLU A 190 12.74 -17.59 -2.84
CA GLU A 190 11.46 -18.29 -2.91
C GLU A 190 10.34 -17.45 -2.26
N GLU A 191 10.63 -16.82 -1.10
CA GLU A 191 9.69 -15.96 -0.38
C GLU A 191 9.20 -14.75 -1.21
N TYR A 192 10.11 -14.06 -1.90
CA TYR A 192 9.77 -12.92 -2.77
C TYR A 192 8.93 -13.38 -3.97
N ARG A 193 9.29 -14.51 -4.59
CA ARG A 193 8.51 -15.10 -5.69
C ARG A 193 7.11 -15.50 -5.23
N SER A 194 6.97 -16.18 -4.10
CA SER A 194 5.66 -16.58 -3.56
C SER A 194 4.75 -15.39 -3.28
N VAL A 195 5.31 -14.25 -2.85
CA VAL A 195 4.53 -13.03 -2.58
C VAL A 195 4.07 -12.37 -3.87
N LEU A 196 4.94 -12.27 -4.89
CA LEU A 196 4.53 -11.78 -6.21
C LEU A 196 3.42 -12.65 -6.81
N LEU A 197 3.53 -13.97 -6.65
CA LEU A 197 2.50 -14.92 -7.07
C LEU A 197 1.16 -14.71 -6.33
N LEU A 198 1.19 -14.44 -5.02
CA LEU A 198 -0.02 -14.10 -4.26
C LEU A 198 -0.67 -12.80 -4.74
N ILE A 199 0.13 -11.76 -4.99
CA ILE A 199 -0.36 -10.48 -5.52
C ILE A 199 -0.99 -10.67 -6.91
N SER A 200 -0.32 -11.39 -7.80
CA SER A 200 -0.83 -11.73 -9.13
C SER A 200 -2.15 -12.49 -9.05
N TYR A 201 -2.28 -13.44 -8.12
CA TYR A 201 -3.53 -14.18 -7.90
C TYR A 201 -4.67 -13.27 -7.42
N SER A 202 -4.43 -12.37 -6.46
CA SER A 202 -5.46 -11.43 -6.00
C SER A 202 -5.92 -10.49 -7.13
N ILE A 203 -4.99 -10.05 -7.98
CA ILE A 203 -5.30 -9.25 -9.17
C ILE A 203 -6.20 -10.04 -10.12
N TRP A 204 -5.80 -11.25 -10.49
CA TRP A 204 -6.57 -12.12 -11.39
C TRP A 204 -7.96 -12.40 -10.84
N LYS A 205 -8.08 -12.81 -9.57
CA LYS A 205 -9.37 -13.13 -8.94
C LYS A 205 -10.30 -11.92 -8.91
N CYS A 206 -9.74 -10.74 -8.62
CA CYS A 206 -10.52 -9.52 -8.67
C CYS A 206 -11.02 -9.26 -10.10
N LEU A 207 -10.19 -9.43 -11.12
CA LEU A 207 -10.58 -9.24 -12.53
C LEU A 207 -11.61 -10.26 -13.01
N ASP A 208 -11.50 -11.52 -12.60
CA ASP A 208 -12.39 -12.61 -13.00
C ASP A 208 -13.79 -12.49 -12.35
N SER A 209 -13.85 -12.18 -11.05
CA SER A 209 -15.13 -11.85 -10.38
C SER A 209 -15.81 -10.66 -11.04
N THR A 210 -15.02 -9.62 -11.31
CA THR A 210 -15.43 -8.40 -12.01
C THR A 210 -15.97 -8.68 -13.42
N ARG A 211 -15.39 -9.65 -14.15
CA ARG A 211 -15.88 -10.11 -15.47
C ARG A 211 -17.25 -10.77 -15.39
N THR A 212 -17.45 -11.56 -14.34
CA THR A 212 -18.69 -12.30 -14.13
C THR A 212 -19.84 -11.38 -13.73
N ASP A 213 -19.56 -10.35 -12.92
CA ASP A 213 -20.58 -9.47 -12.35
C ASP A 213 -21.04 -8.34 -13.28
N SER A 214 -20.17 -7.86 -14.18
CA SER A 214 -20.52 -6.78 -15.13
C SER A 214 -19.59 -6.79 -16.36
N PRO A 215 -19.93 -7.53 -17.43
CA PRO A 215 -19.14 -7.54 -18.65
C PRO A 215 -19.17 -6.14 -19.31
N SER A 216 -18.07 -5.41 -19.23
CA SER A 216 -17.88 -4.14 -19.94
C SER A 216 -16.81 -4.27 -21.02
N ASP A 217 -16.98 -3.57 -22.14
CA ASP A 217 -16.00 -3.57 -23.24
C ASP A 217 -14.61 -3.07 -22.77
N ASP A 218 -14.58 -2.15 -21.80
CA ASP A 218 -13.34 -1.66 -21.18
C ASP A 218 -12.63 -2.76 -20.38
N LEU A 219 -13.38 -3.62 -19.69
CA LEU A 219 -12.85 -4.77 -18.95
C LEU A 219 -12.39 -5.87 -19.90
N GLU A 220 -13.15 -6.19 -20.96
CA GLU A 220 -12.71 -7.14 -22.00
C GLU A 220 -11.45 -6.62 -22.72
N SER A 221 -11.32 -5.31 -22.95
CA SER A 221 -10.08 -4.70 -23.48
C SER A 221 -8.89 -4.84 -22.53
N LEU A 222 -9.14 -4.91 -21.22
CA LEU A 222 -8.13 -5.10 -20.19
C LEU A 222 -7.76 -6.58 -20.04
N ILE A 223 -8.75 -7.47 -20.04
CA ILE A 223 -8.61 -8.94 -19.95
C ILE A 223 -7.91 -9.51 -21.18
N SER A 224 -8.17 -8.94 -22.35
CA SER A 224 -7.47 -9.29 -23.59
C SER A 224 -6.05 -8.73 -23.69
N THR A 225 -5.54 -8.04 -22.67
CA THR A 225 -4.14 -7.60 -22.67
C THR A 225 -3.18 -8.76 -22.41
N PRO A 226 -2.00 -8.76 -23.03
CA PRO A 226 -0.96 -9.76 -22.79
C PRO A 226 -0.59 -9.94 -21.31
N ALA A 227 -0.71 -8.89 -20.50
CA ALA A 227 -0.38 -8.92 -19.07
C ALA A 227 -1.33 -9.82 -18.26
N LEU A 228 -2.59 -9.95 -18.65
CA LEU A 228 -3.59 -10.71 -17.92
C LEU A 228 -3.54 -12.21 -18.26
N ALA A 229 -3.31 -12.53 -19.54
CA ALA A 229 -2.93 -13.89 -19.96
C ALA A 229 -1.66 -14.36 -19.26
N GLU A 230 -0.73 -13.44 -19.00
CA GLU A 230 0.49 -13.73 -18.28
C GLU A 230 0.23 -13.99 -16.78
N PHE A 231 -0.67 -13.23 -16.12
CA PHE A 231 -1.11 -13.57 -14.76
C PHE A 231 -1.88 -14.89 -14.67
N GLU A 232 -2.70 -15.21 -15.66
CA GLU A 232 -3.39 -16.51 -15.76
C GLU A 232 -2.36 -17.65 -15.89
N ARG A 233 -1.37 -17.50 -16.79
CA ARG A 233 -0.24 -18.43 -16.94
C ARG A 233 0.53 -18.64 -15.63
N PHE A 234 0.77 -17.57 -14.86
CA PHE A 234 1.42 -17.65 -13.55
C PHE A 234 0.55 -18.31 -12.50
N THR A 235 -0.77 -18.11 -12.57
CA THR A 235 -1.73 -18.78 -11.67
C THR A 235 -1.73 -20.29 -11.91
N GLU A 236 -1.64 -20.71 -13.16
CA GLU A 236 -1.47 -22.13 -13.51
C GLU A 236 -0.14 -22.71 -13.03
N GLU A 237 0.93 -21.92 -13.00
CA GLU A 237 2.24 -22.32 -12.47
C GLU A 237 2.16 -22.61 -10.95
N ILE A 238 1.51 -21.72 -10.18
CA ILE A 238 1.26 -21.95 -8.74
C ILE A 238 0.41 -23.20 -8.52
N ALA A 239 -0.59 -23.43 -9.36
CA ALA A 239 -1.49 -24.57 -9.24
C ALA A 239 -0.80 -25.91 -9.55
N ARG A 240 0.30 -25.90 -10.31
CA ARG A 240 1.10 -27.09 -10.66
C ARG A 240 2.18 -27.42 -9.63
N ASP A 241 2.67 -26.42 -8.88
CA ASP A 241 3.69 -26.58 -7.84
C ASP A 241 3.09 -26.98 -6.46
N ARG A 242 1.77 -27.12 -6.35
CA ARG A 242 1.04 -27.64 -5.17
C ARG A 242 0.63 -29.09 -5.34
#